data_AF-A0A355YAJ8-F1
#
_entry.id   AF-A0A355YAJ8-F1
#
_cell.length_a   1.000
_cell.length_b   1.000
_cell.length_c   1.000
_cell.angle_alpha   90.00
_cell.angle_beta   90.00
_cell.angle_gamma   90.00
#
_symmetry.space_group_name_H-M   'P 1'
#
loop_
_entity.id
_entity.type
_entity.pdbx_description
1 polymer ?
#
loop_
_entity_poly.entity_id
_entity_poly.type
_entity_poly.pdbx_seq_one_letter_code
_entity_poly.pdbx_strand_id
1 'polypeptide(L)'
;MTALDRAKPAGDGWHWGTLDFVVMGVLLFGAGLAYEYFAARLGNRRHRTILGVALMCAVLAIWVELAVGGISQLVGHALGSGTA
;
A
#
# COMPACT_ATOMS: atom_id res chain seq x y z
N MET A 1 -6.06 28.49 13.95
CA MET A 1 -7.40 27.90 13.74
C MET A 1 -8.40 29.03 13.78
N THR A 2 -8.70 29.62 12.63
CA THR A 2 -9.46 30.86 12.49
C THR A 2 -10.89 30.51 12.07
N ALA A 3 -11.90 31.31 12.46
CA ALA A 3 -13.32 31.00 12.30
C ALA A 3 -13.80 30.75 10.85
N LEU A 4 -12.96 31.04 9.85
CA LEU A 4 -13.21 30.82 8.42
C LEU A 4 -13.00 29.36 7.96
N ASP A 5 -12.36 28.50 8.76
CA ASP A 5 -12.15 27.08 8.41
C ASP A 5 -13.39 26.19 8.67
N ARG A 6 -14.40 26.70 9.37
CA ARG A 6 -15.58 25.93 9.80
C ARG A 6 -16.55 25.60 8.65
N ALA A 7 -16.44 26.30 7.53
CA ALA A 7 -17.31 26.14 6.36
C ALA A 7 -16.63 25.43 5.17
N LYS A 8 -15.40 24.95 5.33
CA LYS A 8 -14.70 24.19 4.30
C LYS A 8 -15.36 22.80 4.25
N PRO A 9 -15.95 22.37 3.11
CA PRO A 9 -16.42 21.00 2.99
C PRO A 9 -15.25 20.06 3.31
N ALA A 10 -15.53 18.95 4.00
CA ALA A 10 -14.52 17.91 4.18
C ALA A 10 -14.07 17.46 2.79
N GLY A 11 -12.88 17.90 2.37
CA GLY A 11 -12.35 17.53 1.05
C GLY A 11 -11.53 18.55 0.27
N ASP A 12 -11.10 19.67 0.85
CA ASP A 12 -10.02 20.46 0.23
C ASP A 12 -8.66 19.98 0.79
N GLY A 13 -8.08 18.92 0.21
CA GLY A 13 -6.78 18.35 0.60
C GLY A 13 -6.68 16.81 0.49
N TRP A 14 -5.59 16.20 0.99
CA TRP A 14 -5.42 14.74 1.09
C TRP A 14 -6.54 14.11 1.94
N HIS A 15 -7.43 13.32 1.31
CA HIS A 15 -8.59 12.70 1.94
C HIS A 15 -8.19 11.37 2.65
N TRP A 16 -7.38 11.44 3.70
CA TRP A 16 -7.06 10.26 4.50
C TRP A 16 -8.10 10.11 5.62
N GLY A 17 -8.86 9.03 5.58
CA GLY A 17 -9.79 8.62 6.62
C GLY A 17 -9.12 7.72 7.66
N THR A 18 -9.81 7.49 8.78
CA THR A 18 -9.34 6.56 9.83
C THR A 18 -9.10 5.15 9.29
N LEU A 19 -9.90 4.72 8.30
CA LEU A 19 -9.77 3.40 7.69
C LEU A 19 -8.44 3.23 6.94
N ASP A 20 -7.89 4.27 6.30
CA ASP A 20 -6.60 4.20 5.61
C ASP A 20 -5.48 3.79 6.57
N PHE A 21 -5.47 4.35 7.76
CA PHE A 21 -4.50 4.01 8.81
C PHE A 21 -4.69 2.59 9.35
N VAL A 22 -5.94 2.15 9.50
CA VAL A 22 -6.24 0.77 9.92
C VAL A 22 -5.76 -0.22 8.87
N VAL A 23 -6.06 0.04 7.59
CA VAL A 23 -5.63 -0.81 6.47
C VAL A 23 -4.11 -0.87 6.38
N MET A 24 -3.43 0.27 6.43
CA MET A 24 -1.95 0.30 6.42
C MET A 24 -1.36 -0.40 7.64
N GLY A 25 -1.95 -0.21 8.82
CA GLY A 25 -1.54 -0.88 10.05
C GLY A 25 -1.63 -2.40 9.93
N VAL A 26 -2.75 -2.91 9.42
CA VAL A 26 -2.94 -4.35 9.17
C VAL A 26 -1.96 -4.88 8.13
N LEU A 27 -1.72 -4.15 7.04
CA LEU A 27 -0.77 -4.54 6.00
C LEU A 27 0.66 -4.65 6.55
N LEU A 28 1.13 -3.63 7.26
CA LEU A 28 2.49 -3.61 7.83
C LEU A 28 2.64 -4.65 8.94
N PHE A 29 1.65 -4.80 9.81
CA PHE A 29 1.67 -5.79 10.87
C PHE A 29 1.65 -7.22 10.32
N GLY A 30 0.79 -7.49 9.35
CA GLY A 30 0.73 -8.79 8.65
C GLY A 30 2.03 -9.10 7.91
N ALA A 31 2.63 -8.12 7.24
CA ALA A 31 3.92 -8.28 6.57
C ALA A 31 5.07 -8.51 7.56
N GLY A 32 5.06 -7.83 8.71
CA GLY A 32 6.05 -8.03 9.77
C GLY A 32 5.96 -9.43 10.38
N LEU A 33 4.74 -9.90 10.67
CA LEU A 33 4.49 -11.27 11.13
C LEU A 33 4.95 -12.31 10.10
N ALA A 34 4.60 -12.11 8.83
CA ALA A 34 5.05 -12.98 7.75
C ALA A 34 6.58 -12.98 7.64
N TYR A 35 7.20 -11.81 7.70
CA TYR A 35 8.66 -11.67 7.66
C TYR A 35 9.31 -12.47 8.79
N GLU A 36 8.90 -12.27 10.04
CA GLU A 36 9.51 -12.96 11.19
C GLU A 36 9.33 -14.47 11.10
N TYR A 37 8.13 -14.92 10.74
CA TYR A 37 7.80 -16.35 10.58
C TYR A 37 8.66 -17.02 9.50
N PHE A 38 8.77 -16.40 8.33
CA PHE A 38 9.58 -16.96 7.25
C PHE A 38 11.06 -16.79 7.55
N ALA A 39 11.51 -15.61 8.02
CA ALA A 39 12.91 -15.33 8.32
C ALA A 39 13.49 -16.30 9.37
N ALA A 40 12.68 -16.76 10.33
CA ALA A 40 13.06 -17.79 11.29
C ALA A 40 13.45 -19.13 10.64
N ARG A 41 12.98 -19.41 9.42
CA ARG A 41 13.28 -20.61 8.63
C ARG A 41 14.43 -20.42 7.64
N LEU A 42 14.86 -19.18 7.42
CA LEU A 42 15.93 -18.86 6.48
C LEU A 42 17.26 -18.68 7.21
N GLY A 43 18.16 -19.66 7.09
CA GLY A 43 19.49 -19.60 7.72
C GLY A 43 20.45 -18.57 7.09
N ASN A 44 20.14 -18.06 5.90
CA ASN A 44 21.06 -17.21 5.13
C ASN A 44 20.62 -15.74 5.10
N ARG A 45 21.51 -14.82 5.53
CA ARG A 45 21.20 -13.38 5.65
C ARG A 45 20.74 -12.74 4.33
N ARG A 46 21.34 -13.15 3.20
CA ARG A 46 20.94 -12.69 1.86
C ARG A 46 19.48 -13.02 1.53
N HIS A 47 19.03 -14.23 1.88
CA HIS A 47 17.67 -14.64 1.58
C HIS A 47 16.66 -13.90 2.48
N ARG A 48 17.03 -13.62 3.73
CA ARG A 48 16.21 -12.77 4.62
C ARG A 48 16.02 -11.36 4.05
N THR A 49 17.05 -10.77 3.45
CA THR A 49 16.91 -9.46 2.78
C THR A 49 15.96 -9.54 1.58
N ILE A 50 16.10 -10.55 0.72
CA ILE A 50 15.23 -10.75 -0.44
C ILE A 50 13.76 -10.91 -0.01
N LEU A 51 13.51 -11.72 1.02
CA LEU A 51 12.18 -11.90 1.60
C LEU A 51 11.59 -10.57 2.09
N GLY A 52 12.38 -9.75 2.79
CA GLY A 52 11.94 -8.44 3.27
C GLY A 52 11.57 -7.49 2.14
N VAL A 53 12.39 -7.43 1.08
CA VAL A 53 12.10 -6.64 -0.12
C VAL A 53 10.83 -7.15 -0.81
N ALA A 54 10.68 -8.46 -0.97
CA ALA A 54 9.50 -9.05 -1.59
C ALA A 54 8.21 -8.72 -0.80
N LEU A 55 8.23 -8.83 0.52
CA LEU A 55 7.10 -8.48 1.37
C LEU A 55 6.79 -6.98 1.31
N MET A 56 7.81 -6.12 1.28
CA MET A 56 7.61 -4.68 1.13
C MET A 56 6.98 -4.33 -0.23
N CYS A 57 7.47 -4.95 -1.31
CA CYS A 57 6.86 -4.77 -2.63
C CYS A 57 5.40 -5.24 -2.64
N ALA A 58 5.08 -6.36 -1.98
CA ALA A 58 3.71 -6.85 -1.88
C ALA A 58 2.80 -5.87 -1.10
N VAL A 59 3.27 -5.34 0.03
CA VAL A 59 2.54 -4.31 0.79
C VAL A 59 2.27 -3.08 -0.05
N LEU A 60 3.29 -2.56 -0.74
CA LEU A 60 3.15 -1.37 -1.58
C LEU A 60 2.23 -1.62 -2.78
N ALA A 61 2.30 -2.79 -3.40
CA ALA A 61 1.41 -3.15 -4.50
C ALA A 61 -0.06 -3.18 -4.06
N ILE A 62 -0.35 -3.85 -2.93
CA ILE A 62 -1.72 -3.88 -2.37
C ILE A 62 -2.16 -2.48 -1.98
N TRP A 63 -1.29 -1.69 -1.34
CA TRP A 63 -1.62 -0.33 -0.93
C TRP A 63 -1.96 0.59 -2.10
N VAL A 64 -1.14 0.58 -3.17
CA VAL A 64 -1.38 1.40 -4.36
C VAL A 64 -2.69 1.02 -5.04
N GLU A 65 -3.02 -0.28 -5.10
CA GLU A 65 -4.30 -0.70 -5.67
C GLU A 65 -5.48 -0.22 -4.82
N LEU A 66 -5.40 -0.35 -3.50
CA LEU A 66 -6.47 0.09 -2.61
C LEU A 66 -6.63 1.62 -2.57
N ALA A 67 -5.53 2.37 -2.61
CA ALA A 67 -5.55 3.81 -2.47
C ALA A 67 -5.99 4.53 -3.74
N VAL A 68 -5.51 4.07 -4.90
CA VAL A 68 -5.68 4.80 -6.17
C VAL A 68 -6.09 3.90 -7.35
N GLY A 69 -6.23 2.58 -7.16
CA GLY A 69 -6.51 1.65 -8.27
C GLY A 69 -5.36 1.58 -9.28
N GLY A 70 -4.13 1.88 -8.83
CA GLY A 70 -3.01 2.14 -9.74
C GLY A 70 -2.58 0.93 -10.57
N ILE A 71 -2.73 -0.30 -10.06
CA ILE A 71 -2.39 -1.51 -10.81
C ILE A 71 -3.44 -1.74 -11.89
N SER A 72 -4.72 -1.61 -11.55
CA SER A 72 -5.82 -1.71 -12.52
C SER A 72 -5.70 -0.66 -13.63
N GLN A 73 -5.37 0.59 -13.29
CA GLN A 73 -5.11 1.65 -14.27
C GLN A 73 -3.90 1.33 -15.18
N LEU A 74 -2.81 0.85 -14.61
CA LEU A 74 -1.61 0.49 -15.36
C LEU A 74 -1.87 -0.67 -16.33
N VAL A 75 -2.62 -1.69 -15.89
CA VAL A 75 -3.04 -2.81 -16.75
C VAL A 75 -3.97 -2.33 -17.86
N GLY A 76 -4.90 -1.42 -17.57
CA GLY A 76 -5.75 -0.79 -18.58
C GLY A 76 -4.96 -0.07 -19.67
N HIS A 77 -3.92 0.68 -19.31
CA HIS A 77 -3.04 1.32 -20.29
C HIS A 77 -2.20 0.32 -21.09
N ALA A 78 -1.71 -0.74 -20.44
CA ALA A 78 -0.83 -1.74 -21.07
C ALA A 78 -1.59 -2.70 -22.02
N LEU A 79 -2.86 -3.00 -21.73
CA LEU A 79 -3.68 -3.93 -22.51
C LEU A 79 -4.73 -3.24 -23.39
N GLY A 80 -5.06 -1.98 -23.12
CA GLY A 80 -6.05 -1.18 -23.86
C GLY A 80 -5.52 -0.53 -25.15
N SER A 81 -4.23 -0.66 -25.46
CA SER A 81 -3.60 -0.06 -26.65
C SER A 81 -3.72 -0.92 -27.93
N GLY A 82 -4.67 -1.86 -27.99
CA GLY A 82 -4.75 -2.90 -29.03
C GLY A 82 -5.94 -2.86 -29.99
N THR A 83 -6.92 -1.96 -29.84
CA THR A 83 -8.07 -1.88 -30.76
C THR A 83 -8.52 -0.43 -30.97
N ALA A 84 -7.97 0.21 -32.00
CA ALA A 84 -8.56 1.34 -32.70
C ALA A 84 -8.18 1.25 -34.18
#